data_AF-A0A1R4EFD0-F1
#
_entry.id   AF-A0A1R4EFD0-F1
#
_cell.length_a   1.000
_cell.length_b   1.000
_cell.length_c   1.000
_cell.angle_alpha   90.00
_cell.angle_beta   90.00
_cell.angle_gamma   90.00
#
_symmetry.space_group_name_H-M   'P 1'
#
loop_
_entity.id
_entity.type
_entity.pdbx_description
1 polymer ?
#
loop_
_entity_poly.entity_id
_entity_poly.type
_entity_poly.pdbx_seq_one_letter_code
_entity_poly.pdbx_strand_id
1 'polypeptide(L)'
;MLRKIINITLYLIAAFVALMAIAMIFAANVNNFKAFVVLIISAAIFLPEVQASINRMVGKNINAIAYIFLGFVLFICGILIAAGTESQVKEVQAKKAIDAKQVVVGKEQEIKKKEQIEKEKAEKVKEQDLSKVIYPYTKEEYPKLYAQWGEEWISDINLMLPKAAEKISKESKCDNVEIVEISTTKSKPKKEAVFFIDCSNGERFYVSQNDFDVESEMLAESEKLGQPSNYIHSCRKAITAQLQYPSSFDDEILSISARKTRTGNIEIVIPFTAKNGLGMDIPQSGRCLVTTENKIELNITDR
;
A
#
# COMPACT_ATOMS: atom_id res chain seq x y z
N MET A 1 -42.72 55.40 22.53
CA MET A 1 -43.53 54.16 22.43
C MET A 1 -42.84 53.11 21.55
N LEU A 2 -42.41 53.45 20.33
CA LEU A 2 -41.73 52.55 19.38
C LEU A 2 -40.51 51.79 19.94
N ARG A 3 -39.62 52.46 20.70
CA ARG A 3 -38.42 51.83 21.29
C ARG A 3 -38.73 50.76 22.34
N LYS A 4 -39.81 50.94 23.11
CA LYS A 4 -40.27 49.94 24.09
C LYS A 4 -40.84 48.71 23.37
N ILE A 5 -41.59 48.92 22.30
CA ILE A 5 -42.13 47.85 21.45
C ILE A 5 -40.99 47.04 20.83
N ILE A 6 -39.98 47.71 20.25
CA ILE A 6 -38.82 47.04 19.65
C ILE A 6 -38.07 46.18 20.67
N ASN A 7 -37.82 46.70 21.88
CA ASN A 7 -37.13 45.94 22.91
C ASN A 7 -37.94 44.70 23.35
N ILE A 8 -39.26 44.84 23.54
CA ILE A 8 -40.13 43.70 23.89
C ILE A 8 -40.10 42.65 22.78
N THR A 9 -40.17 43.06 21.52
CA THR A 9 -40.07 42.14 20.37
C THR A 9 -38.73 41.40 20.35
N LEU A 10 -37.61 42.08 20.64
CA LEU A 10 -36.29 41.45 20.69
C LEU A 10 -36.18 40.41 21.82
N TYR A 11 -36.75 40.67 22.99
CA TYR A 11 -36.79 39.70 24.09
C TYR A 11 -37.65 38.47 23.75
N LEU A 12 -38.80 38.67 23.08
CA LEU A 12 -39.64 37.56 22.63
C LEU A 12 -38.94 36.68 21.59
N ILE A 13 -38.22 37.29 20.64
CA ILE A 13 -37.42 36.55 19.66
C ILE A 13 -36.30 35.76 20.36
N ALA A 14 -35.57 36.39 21.29
CA ALA A 14 -34.52 35.72 22.04
C ALA A 14 -35.05 34.53 22.85
N ALA A 15 -36.19 34.69 23.53
CA ALA A 15 -36.84 33.63 24.29
C ALA A 15 -37.30 32.47 23.39
N PHE A 16 -37.88 32.77 22.22
CA PHE A 16 -38.29 31.76 21.26
C PHE A 16 -37.11 30.96 20.71
N VAL A 17 -36.01 31.62 20.32
CA VAL A 17 -34.79 30.96 19.84
C VAL A 17 -34.16 30.10 20.94
N ALA A 18 -34.14 30.57 22.20
CA ALA A 18 -33.64 29.80 23.33
C ALA A 18 -34.49 28.55 23.61
N LEU A 19 -35.81 28.67 23.59
CA LEU A 19 -36.73 27.54 23.76
C LEU A 19 -36.56 26.50 22.64
N MET A 20 -36.39 26.95 21.39
CA MET A 20 -36.11 26.07 20.25
C MET A 20 -34.77 25.33 20.42
N ALA A 21 -33.73 26.02 20.90
CA ALA A 21 -32.44 25.38 21.19
C ALA A 21 -32.56 24.32 22.29
N ILE A 22 -33.34 24.58 23.36
CA ILE A 22 -33.59 23.61 24.43
C ILE A 22 -34.41 22.42 23.91
N ALA A 23 -35.44 22.64 23.10
CA ALA A 23 -36.23 21.57 22.51
C ALA A 23 -35.36 20.65 21.62
N MET A 24 -34.39 21.21 20.89
CA MET A 24 -33.43 20.43 20.12
C MET A 24 -32.48 19.59 21.00
N ILE A 25 -32.13 20.02 22.22
CA ILE A 25 -31.36 19.19 23.16
C ILE A 25 -32.15 17.95 23.59
N PHE A 26 -33.45 18.10 23.82
CA PHE A 26 -34.30 16.97 24.21
C PHE A 26 -34.63 16.04 23.04
N ALA A 27 -34.71 16.57 21.81
CA ALA A 27 -34.98 15.78 20.62
C ALA A 27 -33.72 15.09 20.03
N ALA A 28 -32.52 15.66 20.23
CA ALA A 28 -31.29 15.16 19.65
C ALA A 28 -30.35 14.54 20.70
N ASN A 29 -29.92 13.30 20.43
CA ASN A 29 -28.85 12.64 21.18
C ASN A 29 -27.61 13.54 21.25
N VAL A 30 -26.95 13.62 22.42
CA VAL A 30 -26.03 14.66 22.97
C VAL A 30 -24.81 15.05 22.09
N ASN A 31 -24.68 14.52 20.89
CA ASN A 31 -23.49 14.65 20.04
C ASN A 31 -23.40 15.96 19.23
N ASN A 32 -24.41 16.85 19.27
CA ASN A 32 -24.43 18.09 18.49
C ASN A 32 -24.12 19.35 19.32
N PHE A 33 -23.16 19.26 20.25
CA PHE A 33 -22.71 20.39 21.09
C PHE A 33 -22.34 21.64 20.27
N LYS A 34 -21.75 21.48 19.07
CA LYS A 34 -21.37 22.60 18.19
C LYS A 34 -22.57 23.39 17.67
N ALA A 35 -23.64 22.71 17.25
CA ALA A 35 -24.86 23.37 16.77
C ALA A 35 -25.57 24.11 17.91
N PHE A 36 -25.56 23.51 19.10
CA PHE A 36 -26.11 24.11 20.31
C PHE A 36 -25.40 25.42 20.71
N VAL A 37 -24.07 25.43 20.69
CA VAL A 37 -23.28 26.64 20.99
C VAL A 37 -23.60 27.78 20.00
N VAL A 38 -23.72 27.48 18.71
CA VAL A 38 -24.07 28.48 17.68
C VAL A 38 -25.48 29.05 17.90
N LEU A 39 -26.45 28.21 18.28
CA LEU A 39 -27.82 28.67 18.55
C LEU A 39 -27.89 29.54 19.82
N ILE A 40 -27.16 29.20 20.88
CA ILE A 40 -27.08 30.07 22.08
C ILE A 40 -26.46 31.42 21.74
N ILE A 41 -25.36 31.43 21.00
CA ILE A 41 -24.70 32.67 20.59
C ILE A 41 -25.68 33.51 19.75
N SER A 42 -26.46 32.89 18.86
CA SER A 42 -27.47 33.59 18.06
C SER A 42 -28.54 34.25 18.94
N ALA A 43 -29.01 33.59 20.00
CA ALA A 43 -29.97 34.16 20.94
C ALA A 43 -29.37 35.32 21.76
N ALA A 44 -28.11 35.18 22.18
CA ALA A 44 -27.42 36.18 22.99
C ALA A 44 -27.25 37.52 22.25
N ILE A 45 -27.09 37.50 20.92
CA ILE A 45 -26.94 38.71 20.08
C ILE A 45 -28.18 39.62 20.13
N PHE A 46 -29.35 39.08 20.49
CA PHE A 46 -30.58 39.87 20.63
C PHE A 46 -30.69 40.57 21.99
N LEU A 47 -29.83 40.25 22.96
CA LEU A 47 -29.84 40.89 24.27
C LEU A 47 -29.24 42.31 24.19
N PRO A 48 -29.92 43.35 24.70
CA PRO A 48 -29.46 44.74 24.60
C PRO A 48 -28.08 44.99 25.21
N GLU A 49 -27.75 44.27 26.29
CA GLU A 49 -26.44 44.36 26.96
C GLU A 49 -25.31 43.81 26.09
N VAL A 50 -25.57 42.71 25.39
CA VAL A 50 -24.62 42.10 24.45
C VAL A 50 -24.42 43.03 23.25
N GLN A 51 -25.49 43.62 22.72
CA GLN A 51 -25.39 44.61 21.64
C GLN A 51 -24.59 45.84 22.05
N ALA A 52 -24.81 46.36 23.26
CA ALA A 52 -24.03 47.47 23.79
C ALA A 52 -22.54 47.12 23.93
N SER A 53 -22.22 45.91 24.36
CA SER A 53 -20.85 45.40 24.44
C SER A 53 -20.20 45.29 23.06
N ILE A 54 -20.91 44.73 22.07
CA ILE A 54 -20.45 44.63 20.68
C ILE A 54 -20.20 46.02 20.07
N ASN A 55 -21.12 46.97 20.27
CA ASN A 55 -20.95 48.34 19.76
C ASN A 55 -19.73 49.05 20.37
N ARG A 56 -19.43 48.82 21.65
CA ARG A 56 -18.20 49.33 22.28
C ARG A 56 -16.96 48.72 21.65
N MET A 57 -16.97 47.41 21.39
CA MET A 57 -15.84 46.68 20.82
C MET A 57 -15.57 47.07 19.36
N VAL A 58 -16.62 47.25 18.56
CA VAL A 58 -16.51 47.62 17.15
C VAL A 58 -16.33 49.14 16.95
N GLY A 59 -16.51 49.94 18.01
CA GLY A 59 -16.35 51.39 17.98
C GLY A 59 -17.39 52.12 17.11
N LYS A 60 -18.50 51.45 16.76
CA LYS A 60 -19.58 51.99 15.94
C LYS A 60 -20.93 51.56 16.49
N ASN A 61 -21.91 52.45 16.43
CA ASN A 61 -23.29 52.13 16.77
C ASN A 61 -23.99 51.47 15.57
N ILE A 62 -24.11 50.14 15.64
CA ILE A 62 -24.78 49.34 14.62
C ILE A 62 -26.31 49.45 14.82
N ASN A 63 -27.04 49.62 13.71
CA ASN A 63 -28.51 49.73 13.74
C ASN A 63 -29.16 48.41 14.19
N ALA A 64 -30.26 48.50 14.95
CA ALA A 64 -30.99 47.33 15.46
C ALA A 64 -31.41 46.33 14.37
N ILE A 65 -31.72 46.82 13.16
CA ILE A 65 -32.07 45.99 12.01
C ILE A 65 -30.91 45.09 11.59
N ALA A 66 -29.66 45.56 11.66
CA ALA A 66 -28.50 44.77 11.28
C ALA A 66 -28.22 43.63 12.28
N TYR A 67 -28.51 43.82 13.58
CA TYR A 67 -28.46 42.74 14.56
C TYR A 67 -29.51 41.66 14.31
N ILE A 68 -30.71 42.07 13.84
CA ILE A 68 -31.76 41.12 13.47
C ILE A 68 -31.33 40.27 12.27
N PHE A 69 -30.76 40.89 11.23
CA PHE A 69 -30.22 40.14 10.09
C PHE A 69 -29.08 39.20 10.49
N LEU A 70 -28.13 39.68 11.30
CA LEU A 70 -26.99 38.85 11.74
C LEU A 70 -27.45 37.66 12.58
N GLY A 71 -28.37 37.88 13.51
CA GLY A 71 -28.95 36.82 14.33
C GLY A 71 -29.72 35.79 13.49
N PHE A 72 -30.48 36.25 12.49
CA PHE A 72 -31.22 35.37 11.58
C PHE A 72 -30.29 34.51 10.71
N VAL A 73 -29.21 35.09 10.17
CA VAL A 73 -28.22 34.35 9.39
C VAL A 73 -27.53 33.28 10.24
N LEU A 74 -27.12 33.61 11.47
CA LEU A 74 -26.51 32.64 12.39
C LEU A 74 -27.49 31.54 12.80
N PHE A 75 -28.77 31.88 12.99
CA PHE A 75 -29.81 30.91 13.29
C PHE A 75 -30.03 29.93 12.14
N ILE A 76 -30.11 30.42 10.89
CA ILE A 76 -30.19 29.55 9.70
C ILE A 76 -28.95 28.64 9.60
N CYS A 77 -27.75 29.18 9.81
CA CYS A 77 -26.53 28.37 9.84
C CYS A 77 -26.59 27.28 10.92
N GLY A 78 -27.08 27.60 12.11
CA GLY A 78 -27.28 26.62 13.19
C GLY A 78 -28.24 25.49 12.81
N ILE A 79 -29.37 25.84 12.16
CA ILE A 79 -30.33 24.85 11.65
C ILE A 79 -29.70 23.98 10.55
N LEU A 80 -28.95 24.56 9.61
CA LEU A 80 -28.30 23.81 8.54
C LEU A 80 -27.24 22.84 9.08
N ILE A 81 -26.47 23.24 10.09
CA ILE A 81 -25.50 22.36 10.76
C ILE A 81 -26.24 21.21 11.49
N ALA A 82 -27.38 21.49 12.12
CA ALA A 82 -28.19 20.46 12.77
C ALA A 82 -28.82 19.49 11.73
N ALA A 83 -29.39 20.00 10.65
CA ALA A 83 -30.01 19.20 9.58
C ALA A 83 -28.99 18.36 8.79
N GLY A 84 -27.76 18.86 8.61
CA GLY A 84 -26.66 18.13 7.95
C GLY A 84 -26.23 16.85 8.69
N THR A 85 -26.60 16.69 9.97
CA THR A 85 -26.31 15.47 10.73
C THR A 85 -27.35 14.37 10.56
N GLU A 86 -28.54 14.66 10.04
CA GLU A 86 -29.60 13.66 9.89
C GLU A 86 -29.39 12.73 8.67
N SER A 87 -28.73 13.22 7.61
CA SER A 87 -28.28 12.38 6.49
C SER A 87 -27.07 11.50 6.87
N GLN A 88 -26.22 11.94 7.80
CA GLN A 88 -25.05 11.19 8.26
C GLN A 88 -25.42 10.10 9.30
N VAL A 89 -26.53 10.23 10.05
CA VAL A 89 -26.92 9.22 11.05
C VAL A 89 -27.58 7.98 10.42
N LYS A 90 -28.36 8.13 9.35
CA LYS A 90 -28.90 6.96 8.61
C LYS A 90 -27.80 6.22 7.85
N GLU A 91 -26.81 6.93 7.33
CA GLU A 91 -25.65 6.32 6.68
C GLU A 91 -24.71 5.67 7.70
N VAL A 92 -24.50 6.25 8.89
CA VAL A 92 -23.66 5.67 9.96
C VAL A 92 -24.31 4.47 10.66
N GLN A 93 -25.64 4.40 10.77
CA GLN A 93 -26.33 3.22 11.32
C GLN A 93 -26.42 2.06 10.33
N ALA A 94 -26.62 2.35 9.03
CA ALA A 94 -26.48 1.35 7.97
C ALA A 94 -25.04 0.85 7.89
N LYS A 95 -24.04 1.74 7.99
CA LYS A 95 -22.62 1.40 7.97
C LYS A 95 -22.17 0.63 9.22
N LYS A 96 -22.68 0.94 10.42
CA LYS A 96 -22.40 0.13 11.63
C LYS A 96 -23.04 -1.25 11.63
N ALA A 97 -24.23 -1.41 11.05
CA ALA A 97 -24.85 -2.72 10.87
C ALA A 97 -24.14 -3.55 9.79
N ILE A 98 -23.61 -2.90 8.74
CA ILE A 98 -22.78 -3.52 7.71
C ILE A 98 -21.39 -3.84 8.24
N ASP A 99 -20.75 -2.97 9.02
CA ASP A 99 -19.42 -3.19 9.62
C ASP A 99 -19.45 -4.28 10.70
N ALA A 100 -20.48 -4.35 11.55
CA ALA A 100 -20.60 -5.46 12.50
C ALA A 100 -20.87 -6.80 11.80
N LYS A 101 -21.66 -6.80 10.72
CA LYS A 101 -21.92 -8.01 9.92
C LYS A 101 -20.72 -8.37 9.03
N GLN A 102 -19.95 -7.41 8.52
CA GLN A 102 -18.71 -7.62 7.76
C GLN A 102 -17.50 -7.93 8.64
N VAL A 103 -17.47 -7.53 9.90
CA VAL A 103 -16.42 -7.94 10.84
C VAL A 103 -16.65 -9.36 11.33
N VAL A 104 -17.92 -9.77 11.53
CA VAL A 104 -18.25 -11.17 11.85
C VAL A 104 -18.13 -12.06 10.61
N VAL A 105 -18.66 -11.65 9.45
CA VAL A 105 -18.50 -12.40 8.19
C VAL A 105 -17.05 -12.35 7.71
N GLY A 106 -16.31 -11.27 7.92
CA GLY A 106 -14.90 -11.14 7.56
C GLY A 106 -13.96 -11.92 8.48
N LYS A 107 -14.22 -11.98 9.80
CA LYS A 107 -13.50 -12.90 10.70
C LYS A 107 -13.88 -14.35 10.44
N GLU A 108 -15.16 -14.64 10.19
CA GLU A 108 -15.58 -16.01 9.88
C GLU A 108 -15.14 -16.44 8.47
N GLN A 109 -14.97 -15.51 7.53
CA GLN A 109 -14.34 -15.75 6.23
C GLN A 109 -12.82 -15.79 6.33
N GLU A 110 -12.15 -15.05 7.20
CA GLU A 110 -10.72 -15.20 7.46
C GLU A 110 -10.42 -16.50 8.20
N ILE A 111 -11.27 -16.91 9.15
CA ILE A 111 -11.14 -18.19 9.85
C ILE A 111 -11.48 -19.32 8.90
N LYS A 112 -12.57 -19.25 8.11
CA LYS A 112 -12.85 -20.27 7.08
C LYS A 112 -11.83 -20.28 5.96
N LYS A 113 -11.25 -19.13 5.57
CA LYS A 113 -10.16 -19.04 4.59
C LYS A 113 -8.83 -19.53 5.18
N LYS A 114 -8.54 -19.30 6.46
CA LYS A 114 -7.38 -19.89 7.14
C LYS A 114 -7.55 -21.39 7.35
N GLU A 115 -8.73 -21.85 7.75
CA GLU A 115 -9.08 -23.27 7.87
C GLU A 115 -9.17 -23.96 6.49
N GLN A 116 -9.60 -23.26 5.43
CA GLN A 116 -9.53 -23.75 4.06
C GLN A 116 -8.10 -23.71 3.52
N ILE A 117 -7.28 -22.70 3.84
CA ILE A 117 -5.85 -22.68 3.47
C ILE A 117 -5.07 -23.75 4.25
N GLU A 118 -5.41 -24.02 5.51
CA GLU A 118 -4.85 -25.13 6.29
C GLU A 118 -5.34 -26.49 5.80
N LYS A 119 -6.64 -26.63 5.47
CA LYS A 119 -7.17 -27.86 4.87
C LYS A 119 -6.66 -28.07 3.46
N GLU A 120 -6.46 -27.03 2.66
CA GLU A 120 -5.91 -27.10 1.32
C GLU A 120 -4.37 -27.25 1.37
N LYS A 121 -3.66 -26.71 2.39
CA LYS A 121 -2.26 -27.09 2.71
C LYS A 121 -2.17 -28.55 3.16
N ALA A 122 -3.13 -29.04 3.94
CA ALA A 122 -3.15 -30.41 4.43
C ALA A 122 -3.61 -31.44 3.37
N GLU A 123 -4.47 -31.04 2.43
CA GLU A 123 -5.01 -31.89 1.36
C GLU A 123 -4.17 -31.78 0.07
N LYS A 124 -3.31 -30.76 -0.04
CA LYS A 124 -2.37 -30.54 -1.15
C LYS A 124 -0.91 -30.70 -0.73
N VAL A 125 -0.63 -31.49 0.29
CA VAL A 125 0.60 -32.30 0.26
C VAL A 125 0.37 -33.36 -0.82
N LYS A 126 0.39 -32.93 -2.09
CA LYS A 126 0.78 -33.83 -3.16
C LYS A 126 2.14 -34.29 -2.70
N GLU A 127 2.23 -35.54 -2.29
CA GLU A 127 3.49 -36.23 -2.04
C GLU A 127 4.25 -36.19 -3.36
N GLN A 128 4.96 -35.07 -3.59
CA GLN A 128 5.78 -34.87 -4.75
C GLN A 128 6.90 -35.87 -4.64
N ASP A 129 7.06 -36.65 -5.69
CA ASP A 129 8.18 -37.58 -5.79
C ASP A 129 9.46 -36.78 -6.06
N LEU A 130 10.01 -36.19 -5.01
CA LEU A 130 11.22 -35.37 -5.07
C LEU A 130 12.43 -36.19 -5.55
N SER A 131 12.39 -37.52 -5.44
CA SER A 131 13.49 -38.38 -5.88
C SER A 131 13.83 -38.22 -7.37
N LYS A 132 12.87 -37.75 -8.19
CA LYS A 132 13.07 -37.50 -9.64
C LYS A 132 13.77 -36.18 -9.97
N VAL A 133 13.87 -35.27 -9.02
CA VAL A 133 14.48 -33.94 -9.19
C VAL A 133 15.76 -33.76 -8.39
N ILE A 134 16.07 -34.68 -7.47
CA ILE A 134 17.34 -34.69 -6.73
C ILE A 134 18.40 -35.46 -7.53
N TYR A 135 19.39 -34.72 -8.03
CA TYR A 135 20.56 -35.28 -8.71
C TYR A 135 21.82 -35.01 -7.87
N PRO A 136 22.32 -36.00 -7.11
CA PRO A 136 23.54 -35.83 -6.33
C PRO A 136 24.74 -35.49 -7.22
N TYR A 137 25.57 -34.57 -6.77
CA TYR A 137 26.79 -34.21 -7.47
C TYR A 137 27.82 -35.34 -7.36
N THR A 138 28.37 -35.75 -8.50
CA THR A 138 29.49 -36.69 -8.62
C THR A 138 30.76 -35.96 -9.06
N LYS A 139 31.93 -36.54 -8.76
CA LYS A 139 33.22 -35.90 -9.05
C LYS A 139 33.50 -35.86 -10.55
N GLU A 140 33.02 -36.88 -11.26
CA GLU A 140 33.15 -37.07 -12.68
C GLU A 140 32.35 -36.01 -13.46
N GLU A 141 31.10 -35.75 -13.05
CA GLU A 141 30.22 -34.79 -13.72
C GLU A 141 30.49 -33.34 -13.26
N TYR A 142 30.91 -33.14 -12.01
CA TYR A 142 31.10 -31.82 -11.40
C TYR A 142 32.52 -31.60 -10.84
N PRO A 143 33.59 -31.81 -11.64
CA PRO A 143 34.97 -31.73 -11.13
C PRO A 143 35.34 -30.34 -10.59
N LYS A 144 34.79 -29.28 -11.19
CA LYS A 144 34.99 -27.89 -10.72
C LYS A 144 34.34 -27.65 -9.36
N LEU A 145 33.15 -28.20 -9.14
CA LEU A 145 32.44 -28.07 -7.87
C LEU A 145 33.20 -28.81 -6.76
N TYR A 146 33.67 -30.02 -7.04
CA TYR A 146 34.53 -30.78 -6.13
C TYR A 146 35.85 -30.07 -5.83
N ALA A 147 36.49 -29.45 -6.83
CA ALA A 147 37.71 -28.67 -6.60
C ALA A 147 37.46 -27.46 -5.68
N GLN A 148 36.31 -26.80 -5.83
CA GLN A 148 35.94 -25.62 -5.06
C GLN A 148 35.51 -25.95 -3.63
N TRP A 149 34.69 -26.98 -3.46
CA TRP A 149 34.06 -27.32 -2.18
C TRP A 149 34.78 -28.42 -1.41
N GLY A 150 35.44 -29.35 -2.09
CA GLY A 150 36.04 -30.54 -1.49
C GLY A 150 35.02 -31.67 -1.27
N GLU A 151 35.52 -32.91 -1.22
CA GLU A 151 34.68 -34.12 -1.18
C GLU A 151 33.73 -34.17 0.02
N GLU A 152 34.20 -33.81 1.21
CA GLU A 152 33.40 -33.78 2.44
C GLU A 152 32.19 -32.84 2.30
N TRP A 153 32.43 -31.60 1.86
CA TRP A 153 31.35 -30.64 1.65
C TRP A 153 30.37 -31.07 0.56
N ILE A 154 30.84 -31.71 -0.52
CA ILE A 154 29.92 -32.22 -1.55
C ILE A 154 29.06 -33.35 -1.00
N SER A 155 29.62 -34.24 -0.17
CA SER A 155 28.82 -35.25 0.53
C SER A 155 27.71 -34.60 1.35
N ASP A 156 28.03 -33.56 2.12
CA ASP A 156 27.04 -32.82 2.91
C ASP A 156 26.01 -32.10 2.03
N ILE A 157 26.45 -31.46 0.95
CA ILE A 157 25.57 -30.80 -0.04
C ILE A 157 24.58 -31.81 -0.64
N ASN A 158 25.04 -33.01 -1.01
CA ASN A 158 24.18 -34.06 -1.55
C ASN A 158 23.10 -34.50 -0.54
N LEU A 159 23.42 -34.50 0.76
CA LEU A 159 22.44 -34.76 1.84
C LEU A 159 21.50 -33.57 2.10
N MET A 160 21.90 -32.36 1.74
CA MET A 160 21.11 -31.13 1.93
C MET A 160 20.13 -30.86 0.77
N LEU A 161 20.44 -31.28 -0.46
CA LEU A 161 19.56 -31.15 -1.63
C LEU A 161 18.10 -31.59 -1.34
N PRO A 162 17.83 -32.80 -0.84
CA PRO A 162 16.45 -33.23 -0.56
C PRO A 162 15.77 -32.37 0.52
N LYS A 163 16.52 -31.90 1.53
CA LYS A 163 15.97 -31.03 2.59
C LYS A 163 15.53 -29.68 2.05
N ALA A 164 16.34 -29.09 1.16
CA ALA A 164 16.00 -27.84 0.49
C ALA A 164 14.75 -27.98 -0.37
N ALA A 165 14.65 -29.07 -1.13
CA ALA A 165 13.49 -29.38 -1.96
C ALA A 165 12.23 -29.59 -1.12
N GLU A 166 12.34 -30.37 -0.04
CA GLU A 166 11.22 -30.65 0.86
C GLU A 166 10.70 -29.36 1.51
N LYS A 167 11.60 -28.48 1.97
CA LYS A 167 11.23 -27.18 2.54
C LYS A 167 10.36 -26.37 1.58
N ILE A 168 10.76 -26.28 0.31
CA ILE A 168 10.02 -25.49 -0.70
C ILE A 168 8.77 -26.21 -1.22
N SER A 169 8.75 -27.55 -1.26
CA SER A 169 7.55 -28.31 -1.67
C SER A 169 6.33 -28.04 -0.79
N LYS A 170 6.55 -27.55 0.44
CA LYS A 170 5.51 -27.16 1.41
C LYS A 170 5.04 -25.71 1.25
N GLU A 171 5.72 -24.92 0.42
CA GLU A 171 5.39 -23.51 0.22
C GLU A 171 4.23 -23.35 -0.76
N SER A 172 3.24 -22.52 -0.38
CA SER A 172 2.00 -22.34 -1.17
C SER A 172 2.23 -21.78 -2.58
N LYS A 173 3.37 -21.11 -2.78
CA LYS A 173 3.78 -20.51 -4.06
C LYS A 173 4.54 -21.48 -4.97
N CYS A 174 4.91 -22.67 -4.49
CA CYS A 174 5.51 -23.70 -5.34
C CYS A 174 4.45 -24.76 -5.67
N ASP A 175 4.17 -24.97 -6.95
CA ASP A 175 3.21 -26.00 -7.37
C ASP A 175 3.87 -27.39 -7.48
N ASN A 176 5.01 -27.49 -8.16
CA ASN A 176 5.91 -28.66 -8.16
C ASN A 176 7.36 -28.23 -8.25
N VAL A 177 8.23 -28.83 -7.42
CA VAL A 177 9.67 -28.64 -7.55
C VAL A 177 10.17 -29.32 -8.83
N GLU A 178 10.90 -28.59 -9.67
CA GLU A 178 11.50 -29.11 -10.91
C GLU A 178 13.02 -29.15 -10.86
N ILE A 179 13.66 -28.16 -10.25
CA ILE A 179 15.12 -28.03 -10.20
C ILE A 179 15.54 -27.72 -8.77
N VAL A 180 16.57 -28.40 -8.29
CA VAL A 180 17.19 -28.18 -6.99
C VAL A 180 18.69 -28.25 -7.16
N GLU A 181 19.36 -27.11 -7.01
CA GLU A 181 20.81 -27.04 -7.20
C GLU A 181 21.47 -26.04 -6.26
N ILE A 182 22.78 -26.19 -6.05
CA ILE A 182 23.58 -25.23 -5.29
C ILE A 182 23.74 -23.91 -6.08
N SER A 183 23.42 -22.79 -5.43
CA SER A 183 23.62 -21.46 -5.97
C SER A 183 25.09 -21.07 -5.93
N THR A 184 25.73 -21.00 -7.09
CA THR A 184 27.14 -20.57 -7.20
C THR A 184 27.34 -19.10 -6.87
N THR A 185 26.29 -18.28 -6.95
CA THR A 185 26.36 -16.82 -6.73
C THR A 185 26.00 -16.40 -5.30
N LYS A 186 25.19 -17.20 -4.59
CA LYS A 186 24.78 -16.90 -3.19
C LYS A 186 25.48 -17.76 -2.15
N SER A 187 26.00 -18.93 -2.54
CA SER A 187 26.77 -19.77 -1.63
C SER A 187 28.18 -19.23 -1.38
N LYS A 188 28.74 -19.57 -0.22
CA LYS A 188 30.14 -19.34 0.13
C LYS A 188 30.82 -20.70 0.28
N PRO A 189 31.74 -21.08 -0.62
CA PRO A 189 32.42 -22.36 -0.56
C PRO A 189 32.99 -22.66 0.83
N LYS A 190 32.74 -23.88 1.31
CA LYS A 190 33.22 -24.38 2.60
C LYS A 190 32.77 -23.57 3.82
N LYS A 191 31.68 -22.81 3.69
CA LYS A 191 31.15 -21.95 4.75
C LYS A 191 29.64 -21.95 4.81
N GLU A 192 28.98 -21.76 3.67
CA GLU A 192 27.52 -21.63 3.60
C GLU A 192 27.01 -22.11 2.24
N ALA A 193 26.27 -23.21 2.23
CA ALA A 193 25.54 -23.68 1.05
C ALA A 193 24.16 -23.00 0.98
N VAL A 194 23.86 -22.41 -0.18
CA VAL A 194 22.55 -21.86 -0.51
C VAL A 194 22.07 -22.57 -1.77
N PHE A 195 20.87 -23.12 -1.73
CA PHE A 195 20.24 -23.85 -2.82
C PHE A 195 19.26 -22.92 -3.55
N PHE A 196 19.18 -23.01 -4.87
CA PHE A 196 18.05 -22.45 -5.62
C PHE A 196 17.10 -23.58 -6.00
N ILE A 197 15.82 -23.30 -5.84
CA ILE A 197 14.74 -24.24 -6.16
C ILE A 197 13.83 -23.56 -7.18
N ASP A 198 13.64 -24.17 -8.34
CA ASP A 198 12.68 -23.72 -9.34
C ASP A 198 11.45 -24.62 -9.32
N CYS A 199 10.28 -23.98 -9.42
CA CYS A 199 8.99 -24.63 -9.47
C CYS A 199 8.40 -24.61 -10.88
N SER A 200 7.51 -25.56 -11.20
CA SER A 200 6.84 -25.66 -12.51
C SER A 200 6.07 -24.40 -12.92
N ASN A 201 5.48 -23.70 -11.95
CA ASN A 201 4.82 -22.41 -12.18
C ASN A 201 5.79 -21.24 -12.46
N GLY A 202 7.09 -21.51 -12.46
CA GLY A 202 8.15 -20.55 -12.74
C GLY A 202 8.61 -19.77 -11.53
N GLU A 203 8.12 -20.06 -10.31
CA GLU A 203 8.63 -19.45 -9.10
C GLU A 203 10.02 -19.98 -8.74
N ARG A 204 10.85 -19.12 -8.15
CA ARG A 204 12.19 -19.47 -7.66
C ARG A 204 12.32 -19.13 -6.18
N PHE A 205 12.99 -20.00 -5.43
CA PHE A 205 13.34 -19.79 -4.03
C PHE A 205 14.83 -19.94 -3.82
N TYR A 206 15.36 -19.31 -2.77
CA TYR A 206 16.69 -19.59 -2.26
C TYR A 206 16.60 -20.04 -0.81
N VAL A 207 17.22 -21.18 -0.49
CA VAL A 207 17.22 -21.79 0.84
C VAL A 207 18.67 -21.97 1.29
N SER A 208 19.06 -21.31 2.38
CA SER A 208 20.35 -21.54 3.03
C SER A 208 20.29 -22.82 3.87
N GLN A 209 21.44 -23.45 4.10
CA GLN A 209 21.56 -24.57 5.04
C GLN A 209 21.03 -24.24 6.45
N ASN A 210 20.96 -22.95 6.81
CA ASN A 210 20.44 -22.50 8.09
C ASN A 210 18.91 -22.35 8.12
N ASP A 211 18.24 -22.46 6.97
CA ASP A 211 16.78 -22.24 6.84
C ASP A 211 15.98 -23.55 6.96
N PHE A 212 16.63 -24.72 7.03
CA PHE A 212 15.96 -26.02 7.00
C PHE A 212 15.04 -26.25 8.20
N ASP A 213 15.47 -25.83 9.39
CA ASP A 213 14.74 -26.06 10.64
C ASP A 213 13.89 -24.84 11.06
N VAL A 214 13.86 -23.79 10.24
CA VAL A 214 13.09 -22.57 10.53
C VAL A 214 11.67 -22.75 10.00
N GLU A 215 10.66 -22.66 10.86
CA GLU A 215 9.25 -22.84 10.46
C GLU A 215 8.65 -21.66 9.67
N SER A 216 9.39 -20.57 9.45
CA SER A 216 8.90 -19.43 8.68
C SER A 216 8.67 -19.79 7.21
N GLU A 217 7.67 -19.14 6.62
CA GLU A 217 7.42 -19.19 5.18
C GLU A 217 8.61 -18.58 4.41
N MET A 218 9.01 -19.27 3.35
CA MET A 218 10.03 -18.78 2.43
C MET A 218 9.39 -17.88 1.38
N LEU A 219 9.96 -16.69 1.19
CA LEU A 219 9.51 -15.77 0.14
C LEU A 219 10.04 -16.21 -1.21
N ALA A 220 9.15 -16.29 -2.21
CA ALA A 220 9.58 -16.48 -3.58
C ALA A 220 10.35 -15.25 -4.06
N GLU A 221 11.32 -15.46 -4.96
CA GLU A 221 12.09 -14.38 -5.58
C GLU A 221 11.19 -13.35 -6.27
N SER A 222 10.07 -13.80 -6.84
CA SER A 222 9.08 -12.93 -7.46
C SER A 222 8.40 -11.98 -6.46
N GLU A 223 8.41 -12.28 -5.17
CA GLU A 223 7.74 -11.47 -4.13
C GLU A 223 8.66 -10.41 -3.53
N LYS A 224 9.96 -10.51 -3.77
CA LYS A 224 10.97 -9.57 -3.24
C LYS A 224 10.93 -8.20 -3.90
N LEU A 225 10.45 -8.13 -5.14
CA LEU A 225 10.36 -6.90 -5.91
C LEU A 225 8.90 -6.49 -6.14
N GLY A 226 8.68 -5.17 -6.17
CA GLY A 226 7.36 -4.57 -6.40
C GLY A 226 6.86 -4.71 -7.85
N GLN A 227 5.95 -3.81 -8.24
CA GLN A 227 5.44 -3.75 -9.61
C GLN A 227 6.54 -3.32 -10.59
N PRO A 228 6.65 -3.95 -11.78
CA PRO A 228 7.66 -3.57 -12.80
C PRO A 228 7.70 -2.07 -13.14
N SER A 229 6.54 -1.43 -13.19
CA SER A 229 6.40 0.01 -13.47
C SER A 229 7.17 0.90 -12.51
N ASN A 230 7.34 0.47 -11.25
CA ASN A 230 8.01 1.26 -10.22
C ASN A 230 9.50 1.47 -10.51
N TYR A 231 10.08 0.63 -11.38
CA TYR A 231 11.52 0.64 -11.68
C TYR A 231 11.86 1.35 -12.99
N ILE A 232 10.87 1.79 -13.79
CA ILE A 232 11.09 2.48 -15.07
C ILE A 232 11.93 3.75 -14.87
N HIS A 233 11.61 4.55 -13.86
CA HIS A 233 12.36 5.79 -13.57
C HIS A 233 13.83 5.51 -13.21
N SER A 234 14.08 4.49 -12.39
CA SER A 234 15.45 4.08 -12.04
C SER A 234 16.22 3.58 -13.25
N CYS A 235 15.55 2.85 -14.16
CA CYS A 235 16.15 2.41 -15.41
C CYS A 235 16.51 3.60 -16.33
N ARG A 236 15.60 4.57 -16.53
CA ARG A 236 15.91 5.80 -17.28
C ARG A 236 17.14 6.50 -16.72
N LYS A 237 17.18 6.70 -15.40
CA LYS A 237 18.31 7.33 -14.73
C LYS A 237 19.63 6.58 -14.99
N ALA A 238 19.60 5.25 -14.97
CA ALA A 238 20.77 4.43 -15.27
C ALA A 238 21.23 4.60 -16.72
N ILE A 239 20.29 4.59 -17.69
CA ILE A 239 20.58 4.82 -19.11
C ILE A 239 21.20 6.20 -19.30
N THR A 240 20.52 7.25 -18.85
CA THR A 240 20.95 8.64 -18.98
C THR A 240 22.35 8.89 -18.38
N ALA A 241 22.71 8.21 -17.29
CA ALA A 241 24.03 8.31 -16.67
C ALA A 241 25.18 7.70 -17.49
N GLN A 242 24.89 6.80 -18.45
CA GLN A 242 25.90 6.20 -19.32
C GLN A 242 26.05 6.90 -20.68
N LEU A 243 25.16 7.84 -21.00
CA LEU A 243 25.20 8.57 -22.28
C LEU A 243 26.24 9.69 -22.25
N GLN A 244 26.87 9.95 -23.39
CA GLN A 244 27.80 11.06 -23.56
C GLN A 244 27.10 12.42 -23.42
N TYR A 245 25.85 12.53 -23.90
CA TYR A 245 25.03 13.73 -23.79
C TYR A 245 23.70 13.40 -23.10
N PRO A 246 23.66 13.34 -21.75
CA PRO A 246 22.48 12.94 -20.99
C PRO A 246 21.20 13.72 -21.33
N SER A 247 21.32 15.01 -21.65
CA SER A 247 20.18 15.88 -22.00
C SER A 247 19.57 15.62 -23.37
N SER A 248 20.22 14.80 -24.20
CA SER A 248 19.70 14.39 -25.51
C SER A 248 18.87 13.11 -25.46
N PHE A 249 18.75 12.48 -24.28
CA PHE A 249 17.94 11.29 -24.10
C PHE A 249 16.46 11.61 -24.34
N ASP A 250 15.87 10.94 -25.33
CA ASP A 250 14.47 11.06 -25.69
C ASP A 250 13.88 9.65 -25.83
N ASP A 251 13.03 9.25 -24.89
CA ASP A 251 12.47 7.90 -24.84
C ASP A 251 11.12 7.78 -25.54
N GLU A 252 10.91 6.66 -26.23
CA GLU A 252 9.62 6.33 -26.80
C GLU A 252 8.70 5.78 -25.69
N ILE A 253 8.11 6.65 -24.86
CA ILE A 253 7.38 6.27 -23.63
C ILE A 253 6.33 5.16 -23.87
N LEU A 254 5.63 5.20 -25.00
CA LEU A 254 4.58 4.23 -25.35
C LEU A 254 5.15 2.85 -25.75
N SER A 255 6.43 2.79 -26.11
CA SER A 255 7.15 1.57 -26.50
C SER A 255 7.92 0.95 -25.33
N ILE A 256 7.83 1.53 -24.12
CA ILE A 256 8.48 0.96 -22.93
C ILE A 256 7.80 -0.33 -22.53
N SER A 257 8.59 -1.38 -22.34
CA SER A 257 8.12 -2.63 -21.74
C SER A 257 8.74 -2.82 -20.36
N ALA A 258 7.92 -3.26 -19.40
CA ALA A 258 8.34 -3.60 -18.06
C ALA A 258 7.64 -4.89 -17.64
N ARG A 259 8.40 -5.93 -17.32
CA ARG A 259 7.84 -7.24 -16.95
C ARG A 259 8.65 -7.91 -15.85
N LYS A 260 8.00 -8.75 -15.07
CA LYS A 260 8.67 -9.68 -14.16
C LYS A 260 9.08 -10.92 -14.95
N THR A 261 10.33 -11.32 -14.79
CA THR A 261 10.90 -12.55 -15.37
C THR A 261 10.55 -13.75 -14.50
N ARG A 262 10.74 -14.97 -15.02
CA ARG A 262 10.52 -16.20 -14.25
C ARG A 262 11.36 -16.25 -12.98
N THR A 263 12.62 -15.82 -13.04
CA THR A 263 13.51 -15.81 -11.87
C THR A 263 13.20 -14.71 -10.85
N GLY A 264 12.06 -14.01 -10.95
CA GLY A 264 11.65 -12.93 -10.05
C GLY A 264 12.26 -11.56 -10.34
N ASN A 265 13.29 -11.48 -11.19
CA ASN A 265 13.90 -10.22 -11.63
C ASN A 265 12.90 -9.40 -12.45
N ILE A 266 13.08 -8.08 -12.51
CA ILE A 266 12.29 -7.19 -13.36
C ILE A 266 13.13 -6.78 -14.56
N GLU A 267 12.62 -7.04 -15.76
CA GLU A 267 13.20 -6.59 -17.02
C GLU A 267 12.44 -5.35 -17.51
N ILE A 268 13.19 -4.29 -17.80
CA ILE A 268 12.69 -3.06 -18.41
C ILE A 268 13.45 -2.83 -19.71
N VAL A 269 12.74 -2.62 -20.80
CA VAL A 269 13.30 -2.23 -22.09
C VAL A 269 12.76 -0.87 -22.46
N ILE A 270 13.66 0.11 -22.61
CA ILE A 270 13.36 1.48 -22.97
C ILE A 270 14.01 1.77 -24.33
N PRO A 271 13.24 1.81 -25.42
CA PRO A 271 13.70 2.37 -26.69
C PRO A 271 13.82 3.90 -26.56
N PHE A 272 14.91 4.47 -27.09
CA PHE A 272 15.20 5.90 -27.02
C PHE A 272 16.07 6.36 -28.20
N THR A 273 16.15 7.67 -28.38
CA THR A 273 17.17 8.32 -29.23
C THR A 273 18.09 9.18 -28.36
N ALA A 274 19.38 9.24 -28.71
CA ALA A 274 20.34 10.12 -28.06
C ALA A 274 21.46 10.56 -29.01
N LYS A 275 22.11 11.68 -28.69
CA LYS A 275 23.22 12.21 -29.48
C LYS A 275 24.51 11.45 -29.23
N ASN A 276 25.24 11.17 -30.31
CA ASN A 276 26.63 10.72 -30.27
C ASN A 276 27.61 11.89 -30.25
N GLY A 277 28.92 11.60 -30.21
CA GLY A 277 30.01 12.60 -30.25
C GLY A 277 30.02 13.55 -31.46
N LEU A 278 29.23 13.26 -32.50
CA LEU A 278 29.09 14.08 -33.70
C LEU A 278 27.77 14.89 -33.71
N GLY A 279 26.97 14.81 -32.65
CA GLY A 279 25.69 15.51 -32.52
C GLY A 279 24.52 14.87 -33.28
N MET A 280 24.72 13.69 -33.88
CA MET A 280 23.68 12.94 -34.58
C MET A 280 22.84 12.14 -33.60
N ASP A 281 21.52 12.16 -33.79
CA ASP A 281 20.58 11.35 -33.01
C ASP A 281 20.61 9.90 -33.49
N ILE A 282 20.92 8.97 -32.59
CA ILE A 282 21.00 7.53 -32.86
C ILE A 282 19.87 6.82 -32.11
N PRO A 283 19.07 5.97 -32.79
CA PRO A 283 18.11 5.11 -32.13
C PRO A 283 18.81 3.96 -31.39
N GLN A 284 18.45 3.77 -30.13
CA GLN A 284 19.05 2.80 -29.22
C GLN A 284 17.98 2.16 -28.34
N SER A 285 18.36 1.12 -27.61
CA SER A 285 17.51 0.43 -26.65
C SER A 285 18.30 0.16 -25.38
N GLY A 286 17.80 0.66 -24.25
CA GLY A 286 18.32 0.37 -22.92
C GLY A 286 17.55 -0.78 -22.29
N ARG A 287 18.25 -1.88 -22.00
CA ARG A 287 17.72 -3.03 -21.25
C ARG A 287 18.26 -3.02 -19.83
N CYS A 288 17.39 -2.76 -18.87
CA CYS A 288 17.69 -2.87 -17.44
C CYS A 288 17.15 -4.19 -16.88
N LEU A 289 17.99 -4.96 -16.21
CA LEU A 289 17.58 -6.10 -15.39
C LEU A 289 17.74 -5.71 -13.91
N VAL A 290 16.62 -5.53 -13.22
CA VAL A 290 16.57 -5.30 -11.78
C VAL A 290 16.55 -6.66 -11.10
N THR A 291 17.62 -6.97 -10.37
CA THR A 291 17.73 -8.21 -9.62
C THR A 291 16.90 -8.15 -8.35
N THR A 292 16.57 -9.31 -7.78
CA THR A 292 15.87 -9.42 -6.49
C THR A 292 16.65 -8.86 -5.30
N GLU A 293 17.92 -8.51 -5.50
CA GLU A 293 18.77 -7.75 -4.56
C GLU A 293 18.68 -6.23 -4.77
N ASN A 294 17.74 -5.76 -5.59
CA ASN A 294 17.59 -4.37 -6.03
C ASN A 294 18.83 -3.79 -6.76
N LYS A 295 19.65 -4.64 -7.39
CA LYS A 295 20.75 -4.18 -8.27
C LYS A 295 20.22 -4.00 -9.69
N ILE A 296 20.69 -2.97 -10.39
CA ILE A 296 20.33 -2.72 -11.79
C ILE A 296 21.52 -3.05 -12.68
N GLU A 297 21.34 -4.06 -13.54
CA GLU A 297 22.27 -4.38 -14.61
C GLU A 297 21.76 -3.74 -15.90
N LEU A 298 22.58 -2.91 -16.54
CA LEU A 298 22.20 -2.15 -17.73
C LEU A 298 23.01 -2.60 -18.94
N ASN A 299 22.31 -2.78 -20.06
CA ASN A 299 22.90 -2.95 -21.38
C ASN A 299 22.24 -1.98 -22.37
N ILE A 300 23.02 -1.23 -23.14
CA ILE A 300 22.55 -0.33 -24.19
C ILE A 300 23.00 -0.89 -25.53
N THR A 301 22.06 -1.06 -26.46
CA THR A 301 22.34 -1.54 -27.82
C THR A 301 21.77 -0.60 -28.85
N ASP A 302 22.46 -0.43 -29.98
CA ASP A 302 21.92 0.25 -31.15
C ASP A 302 20.76 -0.57 -31.74
N ARG A 303 19.82 0.12 -32.40
CA ARG A 303 18.55 -0.45 -32.83
C ARG A 303 18.30 -0.26 -34.33
#